data_AF-I4VMY2-F1
#
_entry.id   AF-I4VMY2-F1
#
_cell.length_a   1.000
_cell.length_b   1.000
_cell.length_c   1.000
_cell.angle_alpha   90.00
_cell.angle_beta   90.00
_cell.angle_gamma   90.00
#
_symmetry.space_group_name_H-M   'P 1'
#
loop_
_entity.id
_entity.type
_entity.pdbx_description
1 polymer ?
#
loop_
_entity_poly.entity_id
_entity_poly.type
_entity_poly.pdbx_seq_one_letter_code
_entity_poly.pdbx_strand_id
1 'polypeptide(L)'
;MNTQNLATLAPEARAAQLLSFDETKAELTALAKSSERITQISNKAGREECHSSLMLLKSRRIDIEKRGKEARDDANKFAKAVIAKEKELIGFIAPEEERLQILRDQWDTAIEAARLEKLEAERLRVEAIQKKIQAIRDVPASLVGKPSVIIAGQLANLKATVLDEAELGADYLTATDALAAAVARVQDLLAAQKEAEAEQAKIKAEREELERVRAENERLQREAAERAAADRAEADRKAQAERDRVAAEEAAARAAEQAEQERLAAIERGKAMEAAAAERDRLAVERREQEAEMQAERERQAAEQRKLDEQAAQLKREREAAAAKAEADRLANLGLREAAEAVVSARSNGGNVDAAIDDLAAALANDEAAVTPARAKRVARA
;
A
#
# COMPACT_ATOMS: atom_id res chain seq x y z
N MET A 1 75.67 -100.39 73.70
CA MET A 1 75.19 -100.28 72.31
C MET A 1 75.16 -98.81 71.96
N ASN A 2 75.88 -98.42 70.91
CA ASN A 2 75.97 -97.04 70.44
C ASN A 2 74.57 -96.48 70.20
N THR A 3 74.15 -95.52 71.03
CA THR A 3 73.07 -94.57 70.76
C THR A 3 73.49 -93.60 69.65
N GLN A 4 73.95 -94.13 68.51
CA GLN A 4 73.93 -93.36 67.28
C GLN A 4 72.46 -93.10 66.97
N ASN A 5 72.17 -91.82 66.82
CA ASN A 5 70.85 -91.25 66.84
C ASN A 5 69.98 -91.93 65.77
N LEU A 6 68.98 -92.72 66.16
CA LEU A 6 68.01 -93.30 65.21
C LEU A 6 67.42 -92.20 64.29
N ALA A 7 67.37 -90.96 64.79
CA ALA A 7 66.94 -89.77 64.07
C ALA A 7 67.77 -89.42 62.82
N THR A 8 69.06 -89.80 62.74
CA THR A 8 69.93 -89.48 61.58
C THR A 8 69.96 -90.56 60.52
N LEU A 9 69.36 -91.72 60.79
CA LEU A 9 69.25 -92.81 59.82
C LEU A 9 68.09 -92.56 58.86
N ALA A 10 68.27 -92.99 57.61
CA ALA A 10 67.20 -93.10 56.64
C ALA A 10 66.05 -93.96 57.21
N PRO A 11 64.78 -93.69 56.83
CA PRO A 11 63.61 -94.37 57.40
C PRO A 11 63.71 -95.90 57.36
N GLU A 12 64.26 -96.45 56.27
CA GLU A 12 64.45 -97.88 56.05
C GLU A 12 65.50 -98.46 57.02
N ALA A 13 66.61 -97.76 57.23
CA ALA A 13 67.67 -98.16 58.15
C ALA A 13 67.20 -98.08 59.62
N ARG A 14 66.39 -97.07 59.95
CA ARG A 14 65.75 -96.95 61.27
C ARG A 14 64.78 -98.10 61.52
N ALA A 15 63.97 -98.47 60.52
CA ALA A 15 63.05 -99.59 60.62
C ALA A 15 63.78 -100.93 60.79
N ALA A 16 64.86 -101.15 60.04
CA ALA A 16 65.69 -102.35 60.16
C ALA A 16 66.32 -102.46 61.56
N GLN A 17 66.80 -101.35 62.13
CA GLN A 17 67.38 -101.33 63.47
C GLN A 17 66.33 -101.54 64.57
N LEU A 18 65.15 -100.91 64.48
CA LEU A 18 64.07 -101.07 65.47
C LEU A 18 63.55 -102.51 65.56
N LEU A 19 63.54 -103.21 64.42
CA LEU A 19 63.12 -104.60 64.37
C LEU A 19 64.26 -105.59 64.65
N SER A 20 65.49 -105.12 64.87
CA SER A 20 66.70 -105.95 64.87
C SER A 20 66.67 -106.93 63.70
N PHE A 21 66.44 -106.41 62.49
CA PHE A 21 65.97 -107.19 61.35
C PHE A 21 66.89 -108.36 61.01
N ASP A 22 68.20 -108.12 60.90
CA ASP A 22 69.16 -109.16 60.52
C ASP A 22 69.33 -110.24 61.62
N GLU A 23 69.36 -109.83 62.90
CA GLU A 23 69.42 -110.74 64.05
C GLU A 23 68.14 -111.59 64.15
N THR A 24 66.97 -110.95 64.11
CA THR A 24 65.66 -111.62 64.15
C THR A 24 65.51 -112.58 62.97
N LYS A 25 65.96 -112.20 61.77
CA LYS A 25 65.92 -113.05 60.58
C LYS A 25 66.81 -114.29 60.74
N ALA A 26 68.01 -114.14 61.30
CA ALA A 26 68.91 -115.24 61.58
C ALA A 26 68.31 -116.21 62.62
N GLU A 27 67.77 -115.68 63.73
CA GLU A 27 67.09 -116.47 64.77
C GLU A 27 65.89 -117.25 64.23
N LEU A 28 65.01 -116.59 63.46
CA LEU A 28 63.84 -117.24 62.87
C LEU A 28 64.23 -118.33 61.88
N THR A 29 65.29 -118.12 61.11
CA THR A 29 65.79 -119.12 60.16
C THR A 29 66.35 -120.34 60.88
N ALA A 30 67.08 -120.15 61.99
CA ALA A 30 67.55 -121.25 62.83
C ALA A 30 66.39 -122.02 63.49
N LEU A 31 65.39 -121.29 64.00
CA LEU A 31 64.20 -121.87 64.62
C LEU A 31 63.39 -122.68 63.61
N ALA A 32 63.19 -122.17 62.39
CA ALA A 32 62.52 -122.91 61.30
C ALA A 32 63.28 -124.22 60.98
N LYS A 33 64.61 -124.15 60.81
CA LYS A 33 65.46 -125.33 60.57
C LYS A 33 65.34 -126.39 61.66
N SER A 34 65.25 -125.99 62.93
CA SER A 34 65.12 -126.93 64.05
C SER A 34 63.82 -127.77 63.97
N SER A 35 62.79 -127.25 63.30
CA SER A 35 61.51 -127.93 63.09
C SER A 35 61.40 -128.71 61.77
N GLU A 36 62.37 -128.59 60.84
CA GLU A 36 62.34 -129.23 59.51
C GLU A 36 62.29 -130.76 59.58
N ARG A 37 62.89 -131.35 60.61
CA ARG A 37 62.89 -132.81 60.81
C ARG A 37 61.51 -133.39 61.18
N ILE A 38 60.57 -132.55 61.58
CA ILE A 38 59.23 -132.96 62.01
C ILE A 38 58.35 -133.10 60.77
N THR A 39 58.50 -134.21 60.06
CA THR A 39 57.73 -134.50 58.82
C THR A 39 56.46 -135.33 59.08
N GLN A 40 56.44 -136.12 60.16
CA GLN A 40 55.28 -136.93 60.57
C GLN A 40 55.24 -137.11 62.10
N ILE A 41 54.05 -137.16 62.69
CA ILE A 41 53.84 -137.48 64.11
C ILE A 41 53.48 -138.97 64.22
N SER A 42 54.38 -139.79 64.76
CA SER A 42 54.16 -141.24 64.94
C SER A 42 53.95 -141.67 66.40
N ASN A 43 54.19 -140.77 67.37
CA ASN A 43 54.03 -141.04 68.80
C ASN A 43 53.73 -139.74 69.59
N LYS A 44 53.45 -139.89 70.90
CA LYS A 44 53.11 -138.76 71.79
C LYS A 44 54.24 -137.73 71.90
N ALA A 45 55.50 -138.16 71.98
CA ALA A 45 56.66 -137.27 72.09
C ALA A 45 56.80 -136.38 70.83
N GLY A 46 56.61 -136.93 69.63
CA GLY A 46 56.61 -136.17 68.39
C GLY A 46 55.48 -135.13 68.30
N ARG A 47 54.32 -135.39 68.91
CA ARG A 47 53.23 -134.40 69.01
C ARG A 47 53.60 -133.24 69.92
N GLU A 48 54.24 -133.53 71.05
CA GLU A 48 54.71 -132.52 72.01
C GLU A 48 55.82 -131.65 71.41
N GLU A 49 56.78 -132.25 70.69
CA GLU A 49 57.85 -131.54 69.97
C GLU A 49 57.30 -130.65 68.83
N CYS A 50 56.34 -131.15 68.05
CA CYS A 50 55.67 -130.36 67.01
C CYS A 50 54.91 -129.17 67.63
N HIS A 51 54.19 -129.42 68.72
CA HIS A 51 53.43 -128.38 69.41
C HIS A 51 54.31 -127.30 70.03
N SER A 52 55.41 -127.68 70.71
CA SER A 52 56.34 -126.72 71.31
C SER A 52 57.03 -125.86 70.25
N SER A 53 57.45 -126.47 69.13
CA SER A 53 58.04 -125.77 67.98
C SER A 53 57.04 -124.78 67.36
N LEU A 54 55.78 -125.20 67.18
CA LEU A 54 54.70 -124.34 66.67
C LEU A 54 54.42 -123.17 67.63
N MET A 55 54.33 -123.42 68.93
CA MET A 55 54.08 -122.36 69.92
C MET A 55 55.24 -121.37 69.95
N LEU A 56 56.48 -121.83 69.87
CA LEU A 56 57.65 -120.97 69.84
C LEU A 56 57.66 -120.08 68.58
N LEU A 57 57.40 -120.63 67.40
CA LEU A 57 57.26 -119.85 66.16
C LEU A 57 56.10 -118.84 66.23
N LYS A 58 54.94 -119.26 66.76
CA LYS A 58 53.79 -118.36 66.94
C LYS A 58 54.09 -117.21 67.89
N SER A 59 54.74 -117.48 69.02
CA SER A 59 55.15 -116.46 69.98
C SER A 59 56.11 -115.46 69.33
N ARG A 60 57.12 -115.93 68.59
CA ARG A 60 58.05 -115.03 67.87
C ARG A 60 57.36 -114.16 66.82
N ARG A 61 56.38 -114.71 66.09
CA ARG A 61 55.57 -113.92 65.15
C ARG A 61 54.80 -112.81 65.87
N ILE A 62 54.13 -113.14 66.98
CA ILE A 62 53.38 -112.17 67.78
C ILE A 62 54.30 -111.07 68.31
N ASP A 63 55.51 -111.42 68.77
CA ASP A 63 56.49 -110.45 69.24
C ASP A 63 56.93 -109.47 68.14
N ILE A 64 57.11 -109.94 66.91
CA ILE A 64 57.44 -109.09 65.75
C ILE A 64 56.27 -108.18 65.39
N GLU A 65 55.05 -108.73 65.33
CA GLU A 65 53.84 -107.95 65.06
C GLU A 65 53.66 -106.84 66.13
N LYS A 66 53.91 -107.16 67.40
CA LYS A 66 53.88 -106.22 68.51
C LYS A 66 54.94 -105.12 68.36
N ARG A 67 56.21 -105.49 68.13
CA ARG A 67 57.30 -104.52 67.91
C ARG A 67 57.03 -103.60 66.70
N GLY A 68 56.53 -104.16 65.60
CA GLY A 68 56.16 -103.38 64.40
C GLY A 68 54.97 -102.46 64.62
N LYS A 69 54.00 -102.84 65.46
CA LYS A 69 52.91 -101.95 65.88
C LYS A 69 53.43 -100.82 66.77
N GLU A 70 54.21 -101.13 67.80
CA GLU A 70 54.77 -100.14 68.72
C GLU A 70 55.65 -99.11 67.99
N ALA A 71 56.49 -99.54 67.05
CA ALA A 71 57.31 -98.65 66.23
C ALA A 71 56.48 -97.68 65.36
N ARG A 72 55.38 -98.16 64.75
CA ARG A 72 54.47 -97.30 63.96
C ARG A 72 53.68 -96.36 64.85
N ASP A 73 53.22 -96.82 66.00
CA ASP A 73 52.49 -96.00 66.97
C ASP A 73 53.36 -94.86 67.50
N ASP A 74 54.64 -95.12 67.80
CA ASP A 74 55.62 -94.10 68.19
C ASP A 74 55.88 -93.09 67.07
N ALA A 75 56.13 -93.55 65.84
CA ALA A 75 56.34 -92.66 64.69
C ALA A 75 55.13 -91.74 64.42
N ASN A 76 53.91 -92.27 64.54
CA ASN A 76 52.68 -91.50 64.41
C ASN A 76 52.52 -90.46 65.53
N LYS A 77 52.91 -90.78 66.77
CA LYS A 77 52.92 -89.83 67.89
C LYS A 77 53.93 -88.71 67.65
N PHE A 78 55.13 -89.05 67.18
CA PHE A 78 56.15 -88.06 66.83
C PHE A 78 55.67 -87.11 65.73
N ALA A 79 55.14 -87.63 64.62
CA ALA A 79 54.61 -86.79 63.53
C ALA A 79 53.51 -85.83 64.01
N LYS A 80 52.57 -86.31 64.84
CA LYS A 80 51.54 -85.47 65.45
C LYS A 80 52.12 -84.40 66.37
N ALA A 81 53.16 -84.73 67.14
CA ALA A 81 53.84 -83.77 68.01
C ALA A 81 54.57 -82.68 67.22
N VAL A 82 55.22 -83.03 66.11
CA VAL A 82 55.86 -82.07 65.19
C VAL A 82 54.82 -81.11 64.61
N ILE A 83 53.70 -81.63 64.07
CA ILE A 83 52.62 -80.80 63.52
C ILE A 83 52.02 -79.87 64.60
N ALA A 84 51.86 -80.36 65.83
CA ALA A 84 51.36 -79.53 66.93
C ALA A 84 52.33 -78.39 67.26
N LYS A 85 53.64 -78.65 67.29
CA LYS A 85 54.66 -77.63 67.54
C LYS A 85 54.80 -76.64 66.38
N GLU A 86 54.72 -77.10 65.14
CA GLU A 86 54.65 -76.24 63.96
C GLU A 86 53.47 -75.27 64.05
N LYS A 87 52.27 -75.76 64.38
CA LYS A 87 51.08 -74.92 64.57
C LYS A 87 51.23 -73.92 65.71
N GLU A 88 51.89 -74.31 66.80
CA GLU A 88 52.20 -73.40 67.92
C GLU A 88 53.14 -72.27 67.46
N LEU A 89 54.20 -72.61 66.72
CA LEU A 89 55.13 -71.63 66.15
C LEU A 89 54.45 -70.68 65.17
N ILE A 90 53.63 -71.20 64.25
CA ILE A 90 52.83 -70.38 63.32
C ILE A 90 51.85 -69.50 64.09
N GLY A 91 51.22 -70.03 65.14
CA GLY A 91 50.28 -69.30 65.99
C GLY A 91 50.89 -68.10 66.71
N PHE A 92 52.21 -68.11 66.98
CA PHE A 92 52.90 -66.94 67.54
C PHE A 92 53.10 -65.83 66.52
N ILE A 93 53.43 -66.16 65.27
CA ILE A 93 53.80 -65.16 64.25
C ILE A 93 52.59 -64.67 63.44
N ALA A 94 51.60 -65.53 63.16
CA ALA A 94 50.51 -65.19 62.26
C ALA A 94 49.67 -63.96 62.70
N PRO A 95 49.33 -63.78 63.98
CA PRO A 95 48.61 -62.57 64.41
C PRO A 95 49.45 -61.29 64.25
N GLU A 96 50.78 -61.38 64.41
CA GLU A 96 51.68 -60.24 64.24
C GLU A 96 51.88 -59.92 62.76
N GLU A 97 52.00 -60.94 61.89
CA GLU A 97 52.02 -60.76 60.43
C GLU A 97 50.75 -60.05 59.94
N GLU A 98 49.58 -60.50 60.39
CA GLU A 98 48.30 -59.87 60.07
C GLU A 98 48.24 -58.42 60.58
N ARG A 99 48.68 -58.17 61.82
CA ARG A 99 48.72 -56.82 62.40
C ARG A 99 49.62 -55.89 61.58
N LEU A 100 50.80 -56.36 61.18
CA LEU A 100 51.76 -55.59 60.38
C LEU A 100 51.24 -55.34 58.96
N GLN A 101 50.57 -56.32 58.36
CA GLN A 101 49.92 -56.17 57.06
C GLN A 101 48.84 -55.08 57.12
N ILE A 102 47.94 -55.14 58.11
CA ILE A 102 46.89 -54.12 58.30
C ILE A 102 47.51 -52.72 58.47
N LEU A 103 48.56 -52.58 59.28
CA LEU A 103 49.22 -51.29 59.49
C LEU A 103 49.85 -50.72 58.22
N ARG A 104 50.52 -51.55 57.43
CA ARG A 104 51.08 -51.16 56.13
C ARG A 104 49.96 -50.68 55.20
N ASP A 105 48.92 -51.49 55.05
CA ASP A 105 47.85 -51.20 54.09
C ASP A 105 47.06 -49.92 54.48
N GLN A 106 46.88 -49.68 55.79
CA GLN A 106 46.31 -48.42 56.30
C GLN A 106 47.19 -47.21 55.99
N TRP A 107 48.51 -47.32 56.20
CA TRP A 107 49.45 -46.26 55.89
C TRP A 107 49.48 -45.94 54.39
N ASP A 108 49.60 -46.97 53.55
CA ASP A 108 49.63 -46.81 52.09
C ASP A 108 48.34 -46.17 51.57
N THR A 109 47.19 -46.59 52.11
CA THR A 109 45.88 -45.99 51.79
C THR A 109 45.81 -44.52 52.20
N ALA A 110 46.30 -44.17 53.40
CA ALA A 110 46.30 -42.79 53.89
C ALA A 110 47.22 -41.88 53.07
N ILE A 111 48.38 -42.39 52.65
CA ILE A 111 49.31 -41.66 51.79
C ILE A 111 48.71 -41.41 50.41
N GLU A 112 48.09 -42.42 49.80
CA GLU A 112 47.46 -42.25 48.50
C GLU A 112 46.24 -41.30 48.58
N ALA A 113 45.42 -41.41 49.63
CA ALA A 113 44.32 -40.46 49.86
C ALA A 113 44.83 -39.01 50.01
N ALA A 114 45.89 -38.78 50.79
CA ALA A 114 46.50 -37.47 50.95
C ALA A 114 47.14 -36.95 49.65
N ARG A 115 47.68 -37.85 48.81
CA ARG A 115 48.20 -37.49 47.48
C ARG A 115 47.07 -37.04 46.55
N LEU A 116 45.97 -37.79 46.50
CA LEU A 116 44.81 -37.48 45.67
C LEU A 116 44.14 -36.18 46.12
N GLU A 117 43.99 -35.96 47.44
CA GLU A 117 43.45 -34.72 48.00
C GLU A 117 44.31 -33.50 47.60
N LYS A 118 45.63 -33.60 47.71
CA LYS A 118 46.55 -32.52 47.26
C LYS A 118 46.43 -32.26 45.76
N LEU A 119 46.31 -33.31 44.95
CA LEU A 119 46.18 -33.17 43.50
C LEU A 119 44.82 -32.55 43.12
N GLU A 120 43.74 -32.92 43.80
CA GLU A 120 42.43 -32.32 43.60
C GLU A 120 42.38 -30.86 44.07
N ALA A 121 42.97 -30.55 45.23
CA ALA A 121 43.11 -29.19 45.72
C ALA A 121 43.89 -28.30 44.75
N GLU A 122 44.99 -28.80 44.19
CA GLU A 122 45.76 -28.07 43.18
C GLU A 122 44.98 -27.93 41.86
N ARG A 123 44.26 -28.98 41.42
CA ARG A 123 43.38 -28.90 40.25
C ARG A 123 42.31 -27.83 40.43
N LEU A 124 41.66 -27.79 41.58
CA LEU A 124 40.63 -26.79 41.92
C LEU A 124 41.23 -25.38 42.02
N ARG A 125 42.44 -25.25 42.59
CA ARG A 125 43.17 -23.98 42.64
C ARG A 125 43.43 -23.46 41.23
N VAL A 126 44.02 -24.27 40.36
CA VAL A 126 44.31 -23.90 38.97
C VAL A 126 43.02 -23.57 38.22
N GLU A 127 41.96 -24.37 38.38
CA GLU A 127 40.66 -24.10 37.75
C GLU A 127 40.07 -22.75 38.21
N ALA A 128 40.17 -22.43 39.50
CA ALA A 128 39.72 -21.14 40.03
C ALA A 128 40.53 -19.97 39.47
N ILE A 129 41.86 -20.11 39.36
CA ILE A 129 42.74 -19.10 38.76
C ILE A 129 42.39 -18.89 37.28
N GLN A 130 42.23 -19.97 36.51
CA GLN A 130 41.87 -19.88 35.09
C GLN A 130 40.50 -19.21 34.90
N LYS A 131 39.52 -19.50 35.77
CA LYS A 131 38.22 -18.79 35.76
C LYS A 131 38.36 -17.29 36.01
N LYS A 132 39.23 -16.87 36.94
CA LYS A 132 39.51 -15.44 37.18
C LYS A 132 40.13 -14.78 35.95
N ILE A 133 41.10 -15.43 35.33
CA ILE A 133 41.75 -14.93 34.09
C ILE A 133 40.71 -14.82 32.97
N GLN A 134 39.83 -15.81 32.80
CA GLN A 134 38.80 -15.77 31.78
C GLN A 134 37.79 -14.64 32.03
N ALA A 135 37.36 -14.44 33.29
CA ALA A 135 36.47 -13.34 33.65
C ALA A 135 37.06 -11.98 33.24
N ILE A 136 38.37 -11.76 33.42
CA ILE A 136 39.06 -10.55 32.94
C ILE A 136 39.00 -10.44 31.41
N ARG A 137 39.25 -11.55 30.69
CA ARG A 137 39.22 -11.59 29.22
C ARG A 137 37.83 -11.31 28.63
N ASP A 138 36.77 -11.64 29.34
CA ASP A 138 35.39 -11.49 28.88
C ASP A 138 34.83 -10.08 29.08
N VAL A 139 35.45 -9.24 29.94
CA VAL A 139 34.97 -7.87 30.22
C VAL A 139 34.78 -7.05 28.94
N PRO A 140 35.74 -6.95 28.00
CA PRO A 140 35.56 -6.16 26.78
C PRO A 140 34.35 -6.59 25.94
N ALA A 141 34.11 -7.91 25.81
CA ALA A 141 32.98 -8.43 25.05
C ALA A 141 31.63 -8.06 25.70
N SER A 142 31.56 -8.08 27.03
CA SER A 142 30.34 -7.70 27.78
C SER A 142 29.96 -6.22 27.66
N LEU A 143 30.90 -5.38 27.20
CA LEU A 143 30.75 -3.92 27.13
C LEU A 143 30.34 -3.41 25.74
N VAL A 144 30.31 -4.26 24.73
CA VAL A 144 29.91 -3.87 23.37
C VAL A 144 28.47 -3.35 23.39
N GLY A 145 28.27 -2.15 22.80
CA GLY A 145 26.96 -1.48 22.73
C GLY A 145 26.48 -0.83 24.03
N LYS A 146 27.28 -0.84 25.11
CA LYS A 146 26.97 -0.11 26.34
C LYS A 146 27.32 1.38 26.20
N PRO A 147 26.64 2.28 26.93
CA PRO A 147 26.99 3.70 26.95
C PRO A 147 28.39 3.97 27.49
N SER A 148 29.03 5.06 27.04
CA SER A 148 30.41 5.42 27.39
C SER A 148 30.65 5.52 28.90
N VAL A 149 29.65 5.96 29.68
CA VAL A 149 29.70 6.05 31.14
C VAL A 149 29.89 4.67 31.79
N ILE A 150 29.20 3.64 31.30
CA ILE A 150 29.31 2.27 31.82
C ILE A 150 30.67 1.68 31.46
N ILE A 151 31.12 1.89 30.23
CA ILE A 151 32.43 1.44 29.76
C ILE A 151 33.55 2.10 30.60
N ALA A 152 33.45 3.40 30.86
CA ALA A 152 34.40 4.13 31.69
C ALA A 152 34.45 3.61 33.14
N GLY A 153 33.29 3.30 33.72
CA GLY A 153 33.21 2.69 35.06
C GLY A 153 33.89 1.32 35.11
N GLN A 154 33.65 0.45 34.14
CA GLN A 154 34.30 -0.87 34.10
C GLN A 154 35.81 -0.76 33.79
N LEU A 155 36.23 0.20 32.98
CA LEU A 155 37.65 0.50 32.78
C LEU A 155 38.35 0.88 34.09
N ALA A 156 37.69 1.69 34.92
CA ALA A 156 38.21 2.07 36.23
C ALA A 156 38.33 0.85 37.16
N ASN A 157 37.31 -0.04 37.17
CA ASN A 157 37.36 -1.29 37.92
C ASN A 157 38.52 -2.18 37.47
N LEU A 158 38.71 -2.38 36.16
CA LEU A 158 39.83 -3.15 35.63
C LEU A 158 41.18 -2.57 36.05
N LYS A 159 41.36 -1.25 35.98
CA LYS A 159 42.60 -0.59 36.40
C LYS A 159 42.86 -0.67 37.91
N ALA A 160 41.80 -0.82 38.71
CA ALA A 160 41.89 -1.00 40.15
C ALA A 160 42.12 -2.47 40.56
N THR A 161 42.00 -3.43 39.63
CA THR A 161 42.27 -4.84 39.91
C THR A 161 43.73 -5.04 40.27
N VAL A 162 43.97 -5.49 41.51
CA VAL A 162 45.29 -5.91 41.99
C VAL A 162 45.40 -7.42 41.83
N LEU A 163 46.44 -7.87 41.14
CA LEU A 163 46.78 -9.28 40.99
C LEU A 163 47.89 -9.63 41.99
N ASP A 164 47.71 -10.70 42.75
CA ASP A 164 48.70 -11.18 43.72
C ASP A 164 49.50 -12.35 43.13
N GLU A 165 50.82 -12.17 43.02
CA GLU A 165 51.75 -13.20 42.52
C GLU A 165 51.77 -14.43 43.43
N ALA A 166 51.62 -14.27 44.75
CA ALA A 166 51.59 -15.40 45.68
C ALA A 166 50.33 -16.26 45.48
N GLU A 167 49.19 -15.63 45.18
CA GLU A 167 47.94 -16.32 44.90
C GLU A 167 47.98 -17.04 43.54
N LEU A 168 48.44 -16.34 42.50
CA LEU A 168 48.38 -16.78 41.10
C LEU A 168 49.53 -17.69 40.68
N GLY A 169 50.67 -17.64 41.38
CA GLY A 169 51.83 -18.49 41.11
C GLY A 169 52.29 -18.43 39.66
N ALA A 170 52.41 -19.58 39.00
CA ALA A 170 52.86 -19.68 37.60
C ALA A 170 51.95 -18.95 36.60
N ASP A 171 50.66 -18.76 36.94
CA ASP A 171 49.69 -18.09 36.08
C ASP A 171 49.70 -16.56 36.23
N TYR A 172 50.53 -16.00 37.13
CA TYR A 172 50.58 -14.56 37.39
C TYR A 172 50.83 -13.73 36.13
N LEU A 173 51.85 -14.09 35.34
CA LEU A 173 52.16 -13.39 34.07
C LEU A 173 51.00 -13.47 33.07
N THR A 174 50.35 -14.63 32.99
CA THR A 174 49.18 -14.82 32.11
C THR A 174 48.00 -13.94 32.54
N ALA A 175 47.79 -13.79 33.85
CA ALA A 175 46.77 -12.92 34.41
C ALA A 175 47.07 -11.44 34.16
N THR A 176 48.33 -11.01 34.34
CA THR A 176 48.76 -9.63 34.07
C THR A 176 48.60 -9.28 32.60
N ASP A 177 48.97 -10.18 31.70
CA ASP A 177 48.81 -9.99 30.25
C ASP A 177 47.32 -9.91 29.86
N ALA A 178 46.48 -10.78 30.45
CA ALA A 178 45.04 -10.74 30.25
C ALA A 178 44.44 -9.41 30.73
N LEU A 179 44.87 -8.90 31.89
CA LEU A 179 44.42 -7.62 32.42
C LEU A 179 44.84 -6.44 31.54
N ALA A 180 46.11 -6.41 31.13
CA ALA A 180 46.62 -5.37 30.23
C ALA A 180 45.87 -5.37 28.89
N ALA A 181 45.66 -6.55 28.29
CA ALA A 181 44.92 -6.69 27.04
C ALA A 181 43.44 -6.32 27.18
N ALA A 182 42.80 -6.62 28.33
CA ALA A 182 41.44 -6.22 28.61
C ALA A 182 41.33 -4.69 28.77
N VAL A 183 42.24 -4.08 29.53
CA VAL A 183 42.30 -2.61 29.72
C VAL A 183 42.46 -1.91 28.37
N ALA A 184 43.40 -2.34 27.54
CA ALA A 184 43.62 -1.76 26.21
C ALA A 184 42.33 -1.84 25.34
N ARG A 185 41.71 -3.02 25.25
CA ARG A 185 40.47 -3.19 24.47
C ARG A 185 39.31 -2.35 25.00
N VAL A 186 39.16 -2.22 26.32
CA VAL A 186 38.11 -1.37 26.91
C VAL A 186 38.40 0.12 26.67
N GLN A 187 39.67 0.53 26.63
CA GLN A 187 40.03 1.91 26.24
C GLN A 187 39.63 2.22 24.80
N ASP A 188 39.90 1.30 23.88
CA ASP A 188 39.51 1.46 22.47
C ASP A 188 37.98 1.53 22.32
N LEU A 189 37.25 0.64 23.00
CA LEU A 189 35.78 0.66 23.03
C LEU A 189 35.24 1.97 23.60
N LEU A 190 35.85 2.50 24.67
CA LEU A 190 35.44 3.76 25.26
C LEU A 190 35.65 4.94 24.31
N ALA A 191 36.79 4.97 23.61
CA ALA A 191 37.08 6.01 22.63
C ALA A 191 36.06 5.99 21.47
N ALA A 192 35.83 4.80 20.89
CA ALA A 192 34.86 4.62 19.81
C ALA A 192 33.44 5.00 20.25
N GLN A 193 33.02 4.60 21.45
CA GLN A 193 31.69 4.91 21.97
C GLN A 193 31.50 6.41 22.24
N LYS A 194 32.53 7.11 22.74
CA LYS A 194 32.48 8.57 22.92
C LYS A 194 32.37 9.31 21.58
N GLU A 195 33.08 8.83 20.56
CA GLU A 195 32.98 9.40 19.21
C GLU A 195 31.58 9.19 18.63
N ALA A 196 31.04 7.96 18.73
CA ALA A 196 29.69 7.66 18.29
C ALA A 196 28.63 8.51 19.03
N GLU A 197 28.74 8.66 20.35
CA GLU A 197 27.82 9.50 21.13
C GLU A 197 27.92 10.99 20.75
N ALA A 198 29.13 11.49 20.49
CA ALA A 198 29.33 12.87 20.03
C ALA A 198 28.76 13.09 18.63
N GLU A 199 28.90 12.13 17.71
CA GLU A 199 28.31 12.17 16.38
C GLU A 199 26.78 12.13 16.45
N GLN A 200 26.20 11.24 17.26
CA GLN A 200 24.76 11.18 17.49
C GLN A 200 24.22 12.50 18.06
N ALA A 201 24.96 13.14 18.98
CA ALA A 201 24.60 14.44 19.52
C ALA A 201 24.63 15.54 18.44
N LYS A 202 25.64 15.55 17.56
CA LYS A 202 25.71 16.47 16.42
C LYS A 202 24.56 16.26 15.45
N ILE A 203 24.28 15.01 15.06
CA ILE A 203 23.16 14.67 14.17
C ILE A 203 21.83 15.11 14.77
N LYS A 204 21.63 14.90 16.09
CA LYS A 204 20.43 15.35 16.77
C LYS A 204 20.31 16.88 16.75
N ALA A 205 21.39 17.60 17.06
CA ALA A 205 21.41 19.06 17.03
C ALA A 205 21.15 19.62 15.61
N GLU A 206 21.77 19.03 14.58
CA GLU A 206 21.55 19.40 13.18
C GLU A 206 20.10 19.15 12.74
N ARG A 207 19.49 18.03 13.16
CA ARG A 207 18.08 17.76 12.88
C ARG A 207 17.16 18.77 13.55
N GLU A 208 17.42 19.13 14.81
CA GLU A 208 16.66 20.14 15.55
C GLU A 208 16.80 21.54 14.90
N GLU A 209 18.00 21.90 14.44
CA GLU A 209 18.23 23.15 13.72
C GLU A 209 17.54 23.16 12.36
N LEU A 210 17.63 22.08 11.58
CA LEU A 210 16.96 21.94 10.29
C LEU A 210 15.43 22.02 10.45
N GLU A 211 14.87 21.45 11.51
CA GLU A 211 13.44 21.56 11.83
C GLU A 211 13.05 23.01 12.15
N ARG A 212 13.86 23.74 12.93
CA ARG A 212 13.64 25.17 13.19
C ARG A 212 13.68 26.00 11.92
N VAL A 213 14.66 25.77 11.05
CA VAL A 213 14.78 26.48 9.76
C VAL A 213 13.60 26.17 8.85
N ARG A 214 13.11 24.92 8.82
CA ARG A 214 11.88 24.56 8.07
C ARG A 214 10.65 25.28 8.61
N ALA A 215 10.47 25.28 9.93
CA ALA A 215 9.34 25.97 10.56
C ALA A 215 9.38 27.49 10.31
N GLU A 216 10.56 28.11 10.36
CA GLU A 216 10.74 29.52 10.04
C GLU A 216 10.47 29.81 8.55
N ASN A 217 11.00 29.00 7.64
CA ASN A 217 10.72 29.13 6.21
C ASN A 217 9.24 28.95 5.89
N GLU A 218 8.56 27.99 6.51
CA GLU A 218 7.11 27.81 6.36
C GLU A 218 6.34 29.04 6.87
N ARG A 219 6.77 29.64 7.99
CA ARG A 219 6.17 30.88 8.50
C ARG A 219 6.36 32.03 7.51
N LEU A 220 7.58 32.24 7.02
CA LEU A 220 7.89 33.26 6.02
C LEU A 220 7.12 33.05 4.71
N GLN A 221 6.97 31.80 4.25
CA GLN A 221 6.17 31.48 3.08
C GLN A 221 4.69 31.77 3.29
N ARG A 222 4.12 31.47 4.47
CA ARG A 222 2.73 31.82 4.81
C ARG A 222 2.53 33.33 4.84
N GLU A 223 3.42 34.06 5.50
CA GLU A 223 3.38 35.53 5.56
C GLU A 223 3.51 36.15 4.15
N ALA A 224 4.40 35.63 3.30
CA ALA A 224 4.56 36.09 1.92
C ALA A 224 3.32 35.77 1.06
N ALA A 225 2.74 34.57 1.21
CA ALA A 225 1.52 34.18 0.52
C ALA A 225 0.31 35.03 0.96
N GLU A 226 0.20 35.33 2.25
CA GLU A 226 -0.84 36.21 2.80
C GLU A 226 -0.70 37.64 2.28
N ARG A 227 0.53 38.19 2.25
CA ARG A 227 0.80 39.50 1.64
C ARG A 227 0.45 39.50 0.15
N ALA A 228 0.90 38.50 -0.61
CA ALA A 228 0.59 38.40 -2.03
C ALA A 228 -0.92 38.25 -2.30
N ALA A 229 -1.65 37.54 -1.43
CA ALA A 229 -3.10 37.42 -1.51
C ALA A 229 -3.81 38.75 -1.18
N ALA A 230 -3.32 39.48 -0.16
CA ALA A 230 -3.81 40.80 0.20
C ALA A 230 -3.58 41.81 -0.93
N ASP A 231 -2.38 41.85 -1.51
CA ASP A 231 -2.02 42.72 -2.63
C ASP A 231 -2.89 42.42 -3.86
N ARG A 232 -3.13 41.14 -4.18
CA ARG A 232 -4.05 40.73 -5.26
C ARG A 232 -5.49 41.15 -4.96
N ALA A 233 -5.98 40.94 -3.74
CA ALA A 233 -7.34 41.34 -3.37
C ALA A 233 -7.53 42.86 -3.41
N GLU A 234 -6.49 43.65 -3.10
CA GLU A 234 -6.53 45.11 -3.24
C GLU A 234 -6.47 45.52 -4.72
N ALA A 235 -5.61 44.90 -5.53
CA ALA A 235 -5.54 45.14 -6.97
C ALA A 235 -6.87 44.79 -7.67
N ASP A 236 -7.48 43.65 -7.33
CA ASP A 236 -8.78 43.23 -7.84
C ASP A 236 -9.89 44.21 -7.42
N ARG A 237 -9.88 44.70 -6.18
CA ARG A 237 -10.82 45.74 -5.73
C ARG A 237 -10.64 47.05 -6.50
N LYS A 238 -9.41 47.49 -6.74
CA LYS A 238 -9.13 48.70 -7.54
C LYS A 238 -9.55 48.52 -8.99
N ALA A 239 -9.23 47.39 -9.60
CA ALA A 239 -9.64 47.07 -10.97
C ALA A 239 -11.16 46.95 -11.11
N GLN A 240 -11.85 46.37 -10.12
CA GLN A 240 -13.30 46.31 -10.11
C GLN A 240 -13.92 47.70 -9.95
N ALA A 241 -13.41 48.52 -9.03
CA ALA A 241 -13.88 49.89 -8.87
C ALA A 241 -13.66 50.75 -10.13
N GLU A 242 -12.55 50.55 -10.83
CA GLU A 242 -12.28 51.22 -12.12
C GLU A 242 -13.23 50.73 -13.22
N ARG A 243 -13.45 49.41 -13.32
CA ARG A 243 -14.43 48.83 -14.26
C ARG A 243 -15.84 49.32 -13.97
N ASP A 244 -16.25 49.37 -12.72
CA ASP A 244 -17.57 49.86 -12.31
C ASP A 244 -17.71 51.36 -12.63
N ARG A 245 -16.65 52.15 -12.45
CA ARG A 245 -16.63 53.57 -12.84
C ARG A 245 -16.73 53.75 -14.35
N VAL A 246 -15.95 53.00 -15.14
CA VAL A 246 -16.01 53.05 -16.61
C VAL A 246 -17.37 52.56 -17.11
N ALA A 247 -17.92 51.49 -16.54
CA ALA A 247 -19.25 51.00 -16.88
C ALA A 247 -20.35 52.00 -16.52
N ALA A 248 -20.24 52.70 -15.39
CA ALA A 248 -21.16 53.77 -15.02
C ALA A 248 -21.05 54.99 -15.96
N GLU A 249 -19.83 55.35 -16.37
CA GLU A 249 -19.56 56.44 -17.31
C GLU A 249 -20.07 56.09 -18.72
N GLU A 250 -19.85 54.86 -19.20
CA GLU A 250 -20.41 54.36 -20.45
C GLU A 250 -21.94 54.25 -20.39
N ALA A 251 -22.52 53.79 -19.29
CA ALA A 251 -23.96 53.73 -19.12
C ALA A 251 -24.59 55.14 -19.12
N ALA A 252 -23.93 56.11 -18.47
CA ALA A 252 -24.35 57.51 -18.49
C ALA A 252 -24.22 58.12 -19.89
N ALA A 253 -23.13 57.82 -20.62
CA ALA A 253 -22.93 58.27 -21.99
C ALA A 253 -23.98 57.67 -22.95
N ARG A 254 -24.25 56.36 -22.86
CA ARG A 254 -25.29 55.67 -23.64
C ARG A 254 -26.68 56.19 -23.30
N ALA A 255 -26.97 56.48 -22.03
CA ALA A 255 -28.24 57.07 -21.62
C ALA A 255 -28.39 58.51 -22.13
N ALA A 256 -27.31 59.31 -22.13
CA ALA A 256 -27.30 60.65 -22.71
C ALA A 256 -27.48 60.60 -24.24
N GLU A 257 -26.81 59.68 -24.93
CA GLU A 257 -26.93 59.47 -26.36
C GLU A 257 -28.33 58.98 -26.73
N GLN A 258 -28.92 58.05 -25.96
CA GLN A 258 -30.31 57.62 -26.14
C GLN A 258 -31.29 58.77 -25.90
N ALA A 259 -31.08 59.60 -24.87
CA ALA A 259 -31.92 60.77 -24.63
C ALA A 259 -31.79 61.83 -25.74
N GLU A 260 -30.61 61.98 -26.33
CA GLU A 260 -30.38 62.87 -27.47
C GLU A 260 -31.02 62.31 -28.76
N GLN A 261 -30.86 61.00 -29.02
CA GLN A 261 -31.51 60.32 -30.13
C GLN A 261 -33.04 60.35 -29.99
N GLU A 262 -33.59 60.19 -28.79
CA GLU A 262 -35.03 60.33 -28.54
C GLU A 262 -35.50 61.78 -28.73
N ARG A 263 -34.70 62.78 -28.33
CA ARG A 263 -34.99 64.19 -28.62
C ARG A 263 -34.97 64.49 -30.11
N LEU A 264 -33.97 64.00 -30.84
CA LEU A 264 -33.88 64.17 -32.30
C LEU A 264 -35.02 63.43 -33.00
N ALA A 265 -35.34 62.21 -32.58
CA ALA A 265 -36.48 61.46 -33.11
C ALA A 265 -37.83 62.13 -32.76
N ALA A 266 -37.96 62.79 -31.60
CA ALA A 266 -39.14 63.58 -31.26
C ALA A 266 -39.26 64.84 -32.13
N ILE A 267 -38.14 65.51 -32.41
CA ILE A 267 -38.09 66.66 -33.34
C ILE A 267 -38.42 66.21 -34.76
N GLU A 268 -37.88 65.08 -35.23
CA GLU A 268 -38.20 64.52 -36.54
C GLU A 268 -39.64 64.03 -36.64
N ARG A 269 -40.19 63.39 -35.60
CA ARG A 269 -41.63 63.04 -35.54
C ARG A 269 -42.50 64.29 -35.54
N GLY A 270 -42.07 65.36 -34.88
CA GLY A 270 -42.73 66.67 -34.92
C GLY A 270 -42.74 67.25 -36.33
N LYS A 271 -41.59 67.28 -37.00
CA LYS A 271 -41.46 67.73 -38.41
C LYS A 271 -42.21 66.84 -39.39
N ALA A 272 -42.25 65.52 -39.15
CA ALA A 272 -42.99 64.58 -39.98
C ALA A 272 -44.50 64.72 -39.78
N MET A 273 -44.97 64.96 -38.54
CA MET A 273 -46.38 65.29 -38.28
C MET A 273 -46.77 66.64 -38.89
N GLU A 274 -45.89 67.64 -38.83
CA GLU A 274 -46.13 68.96 -39.43
C GLU A 274 -46.12 68.90 -40.96
N ALA A 275 -45.20 68.13 -41.56
CA ALA A 275 -45.19 67.83 -42.99
C ALA A 275 -46.41 67.02 -43.42
N ALA A 276 -46.84 66.02 -42.63
CA ALA A 276 -48.04 65.24 -42.91
C ALA A 276 -49.33 66.06 -42.71
N ALA A 277 -49.35 67.01 -41.78
CA ALA A 277 -50.45 67.95 -41.62
C ALA A 277 -50.51 68.92 -42.80
N ALA A 278 -49.37 69.49 -43.21
CA ALA A 278 -49.27 70.34 -44.38
C ALA A 278 -49.63 69.61 -45.69
N GLU A 279 -49.26 68.33 -45.82
CA GLU A 279 -49.65 67.50 -46.96
C GLU A 279 -51.14 67.15 -46.93
N ARG A 280 -51.69 66.84 -45.75
CA ARG A 280 -53.15 66.65 -45.57
C ARG A 280 -53.94 67.91 -45.89
N ASP A 281 -53.44 69.08 -45.51
CA ASP A 281 -54.08 70.36 -45.83
C ASP A 281 -53.98 70.67 -47.33
N ARG A 282 -52.86 70.38 -47.98
CA ARG A 282 -52.73 70.48 -49.45
C ARG A 282 -53.67 69.52 -50.17
N LEU A 283 -53.72 68.25 -49.76
CA LEU A 283 -54.63 67.25 -50.31
C LEU A 283 -56.10 67.57 -50.00
N ALA A 284 -56.41 68.25 -48.90
CA ALA A 284 -57.76 68.71 -48.58
C ALA A 284 -58.18 69.92 -49.42
N VAL A 285 -57.25 70.83 -49.74
CA VAL A 285 -57.48 71.93 -50.69
C VAL A 285 -57.67 71.36 -52.09
N GLU A 286 -56.80 70.44 -52.53
CA GLU A 286 -56.88 69.81 -53.85
C GLU A 286 -58.14 68.95 -54.01
N ARG A 287 -58.56 68.21 -52.97
CA ARG A 287 -59.86 67.50 -52.98
C ARG A 287 -61.05 68.46 -53.03
N ARG A 288 -61.01 69.60 -52.33
CA ARG A 288 -62.07 70.61 -52.40
C ARG A 288 -62.13 71.28 -53.77
N GLU A 289 -60.99 71.52 -54.41
CA GLU A 289 -60.92 72.04 -55.77
C GLU A 289 -61.45 71.02 -56.77
N GLN A 290 -61.06 69.74 -56.68
CA GLN A 290 -61.57 68.68 -57.54
C GLN A 290 -63.07 68.40 -57.33
N GLU A 291 -63.57 68.47 -56.08
CA GLU A 291 -65.00 68.35 -55.78
C GLU A 291 -65.79 69.54 -56.31
N ALA A 292 -65.26 70.77 -56.19
CA ALA A 292 -65.85 71.98 -56.76
C ALA A 292 -65.84 71.96 -58.29
N GLU A 293 -64.79 71.43 -58.91
CA GLU A 293 -64.67 71.29 -60.36
C GLU A 293 -65.63 70.21 -60.89
N MET A 294 -65.73 69.05 -60.24
CA MET A 294 -66.73 68.02 -60.56
C MET A 294 -68.17 68.50 -60.32
N GLN A 295 -68.43 69.31 -59.28
CA GLN A 295 -69.76 69.90 -59.07
C GLN A 295 -70.08 70.95 -60.12
N ALA A 296 -69.14 71.83 -60.47
CA ALA A 296 -69.30 72.81 -61.54
C ALA A 296 -69.50 72.14 -62.91
N GLU A 297 -68.80 71.02 -63.17
CA GLU A 297 -68.97 70.26 -64.42
C GLU A 297 -70.31 69.52 -64.45
N ARG A 298 -70.74 68.90 -63.34
CA ARG A 298 -72.09 68.31 -63.23
C ARG A 298 -73.21 69.33 -63.36
N GLU A 299 -73.03 70.54 -62.83
CA GLU A 299 -73.99 71.64 -63.00
C GLU A 299 -74.01 72.17 -64.44
N ARG A 300 -72.86 72.27 -65.11
CA ARG A 300 -72.78 72.63 -66.53
C ARG A 300 -73.44 71.58 -67.41
N GLN A 301 -73.16 70.30 -67.16
CA GLN A 301 -73.78 69.18 -67.88
C GLN A 301 -75.29 69.12 -67.62
N ALA A 302 -75.75 69.36 -66.37
CA ALA A 302 -77.19 69.44 -66.06
C ALA A 302 -77.88 70.66 -66.70
N ALA A 303 -77.19 71.80 -66.82
CA ALA A 303 -77.71 72.99 -67.47
C ALA A 303 -77.75 72.85 -69.01
N GLU A 304 -76.76 72.19 -69.62
CA GLU A 304 -76.76 71.84 -71.04
C GLU A 304 -77.83 70.79 -71.37
N GLN A 305 -77.98 69.76 -70.54
CA GLN A 305 -79.00 68.73 -70.75
C GLN A 305 -80.42 69.32 -70.66
N ARG A 306 -80.67 70.23 -69.70
CA ARG A 306 -81.96 70.94 -69.61
C ARG A 306 -82.22 71.85 -70.82
N LYS A 307 -81.19 72.53 -71.33
CA LYS A 307 -81.32 73.35 -72.55
C LYS A 307 -81.61 72.49 -73.79
N LEU A 308 -80.98 71.31 -73.90
CA LEU A 308 -81.22 70.37 -74.98
C LEU A 308 -82.62 69.75 -74.91
N ASP A 309 -83.11 69.42 -73.71
CA ASP A 309 -84.45 68.86 -73.51
C ASP A 309 -85.56 69.91 -73.75
N GLU A 310 -85.36 71.18 -73.37
CA GLU A 310 -86.28 72.27 -73.72
C GLU A 310 -86.27 72.56 -75.23
N GLN A 311 -85.11 72.55 -75.87
CA GLN A 311 -84.98 72.74 -77.32
C GLN A 311 -85.59 71.58 -78.11
N ALA A 312 -85.47 70.33 -77.64
CA ALA A 312 -86.09 69.16 -78.27
C ALA A 312 -87.63 69.16 -78.12
N ALA A 313 -88.16 69.63 -76.99
CA ALA A 313 -89.60 69.78 -76.77
C ALA A 313 -90.20 70.92 -77.64
N GLN A 314 -89.45 72.00 -77.87
CA GLN A 314 -89.85 73.08 -78.78
C GLN A 314 -89.79 72.66 -80.24
N LEU A 315 -88.72 71.98 -80.68
CA LEU A 315 -88.60 71.50 -82.07
C LEU A 315 -89.67 70.46 -82.44
N LYS A 316 -90.14 69.65 -81.48
CA LYS A 316 -91.21 68.67 -81.73
C LYS A 316 -92.57 69.35 -81.96
N ARG A 317 -92.89 70.40 -81.21
CA ARG A 317 -94.11 71.20 -81.41
C ARG A 317 -94.06 72.03 -82.71
N GLU A 318 -92.88 72.52 -83.09
CA GLU A 318 -92.69 73.27 -84.33
C GLU A 318 -92.73 72.38 -85.58
N ARG A 319 -92.24 71.13 -85.52
CA ARG A 319 -92.31 70.22 -86.67
C ARG A 319 -93.71 69.67 -86.94
N GLU A 320 -94.51 69.45 -85.91
CA GLU A 320 -95.93 69.08 -86.07
C GLU A 320 -96.77 70.24 -86.65
N ALA A 321 -96.40 71.50 -86.36
CA ALA A 321 -96.97 72.68 -87.01
C ALA A 321 -96.43 72.94 -88.44
N ALA A 322 -95.16 72.59 -88.71
CA ALA A 322 -94.52 72.76 -90.01
C ALA A 322 -94.94 71.70 -91.05
N ALA A 323 -95.28 70.48 -90.61
CA ALA A 323 -95.82 69.43 -91.48
C ALA A 323 -97.19 69.81 -92.08
N ALA A 324 -98.01 70.59 -91.36
CA ALA A 324 -99.30 71.07 -91.85
C ALA A 324 -99.22 72.30 -92.78
N LYS A 325 -98.13 73.08 -92.71
CA LYS A 325 -97.95 74.31 -93.50
C LYS A 325 -97.22 74.08 -94.84
N ALA A 326 -96.27 73.16 -94.89
CA ALA A 326 -95.53 72.86 -96.12
C ALA A 326 -96.33 72.03 -97.15
N GLU A 327 -97.36 71.30 -96.72
CA GLU A 327 -98.30 70.62 -97.63
C GLU A 327 -99.23 71.64 -98.35
N ALA A 328 -99.47 72.82 -97.74
CA ALA A 328 -100.20 73.91 -98.36
C ALA A 328 -99.36 74.71 -99.39
N ASP A 329 -98.07 74.94 -99.13
CA ASP A 329 -97.19 75.71 -100.04
C ASP A 329 -96.71 74.92 -101.28
N ARG A 330 -96.90 73.59 -101.29
CA ARG A 330 -96.62 72.73 -102.46
C ARG A 330 -97.59 72.97 -103.62
N LEU A 331 -98.73 73.63 -103.38
CA LEU A 331 -99.79 73.86 -104.37
C LEU A 331 -99.77 75.25 -105.01
N ALA A 332 -99.02 76.23 -104.47
CA ALA A 332 -99.08 77.62 -104.94
C ALA A 332 -97.99 78.02 -105.95
N ASN A 333 -96.80 77.41 -105.94
CA ASN A 333 -95.64 77.93 -106.71
C ASN A 333 -95.21 77.09 -107.94
N LEU A 334 -96.01 76.11 -108.36
CA LEU A 334 -95.83 75.44 -109.67
C LEU A 334 -96.51 76.20 -110.82
N GLY A 335 -97.47 77.08 -110.54
CA GLY A 335 -98.20 77.83 -111.58
C GLY A 335 -97.47 79.08 -112.11
N LEU A 336 -96.65 79.76 -111.30
CA LEU A 336 -96.09 81.06 -111.69
C LEU A 336 -94.87 80.97 -112.63
N ARG A 337 -94.21 79.81 -112.73
CA ARG A 337 -93.00 79.69 -113.55
C ARG A 337 -93.23 79.18 -114.96
N GLU A 338 -94.28 78.37 -115.19
CA GLU A 338 -94.73 78.10 -116.56
C GLU A 338 -95.23 79.38 -117.25
N ALA A 339 -95.89 80.28 -116.50
CA ALA A 339 -96.33 81.58 -117.02
C ALA A 339 -95.16 82.51 -117.40
N ALA A 340 -94.07 82.48 -116.63
CA ALA A 340 -92.87 83.28 -116.96
C ALA A 340 -92.15 82.76 -118.22
N GLU A 341 -92.24 81.46 -118.51
CA GLU A 341 -91.60 80.85 -119.68
C GLU A 341 -92.33 81.19 -120.99
N ALA A 342 -93.64 81.47 -120.92
CA ALA A 342 -94.43 81.90 -122.06
C ALA A 342 -94.11 83.34 -122.54
N VAL A 343 -93.88 84.29 -121.62
CA VAL A 343 -93.71 85.72 -121.96
C VAL A 343 -92.40 86.00 -122.71
N VAL A 344 -91.29 85.34 -122.36
CA VAL A 344 -90.01 85.61 -123.04
C VAL A 344 -89.95 84.92 -124.41
N SER A 345 -90.61 83.78 -124.58
CA SER A 345 -90.70 83.13 -125.89
C SER A 345 -91.47 83.99 -126.92
N ALA A 346 -92.52 84.70 -126.50
CA ALA A 346 -93.27 85.64 -127.36
C ALA A 346 -92.40 86.80 -127.89
N ARG A 347 -91.34 87.17 -127.15
CA ARG A 347 -90.36 88.19 -127.55
C ARG A 347 -89.43 87.72 -128.67
N SER A 348 -89.41 86.42 -128.98
CA SER A 348 -88.51 85.82 -129.96
C SER A 348 -89.08 85.76 -131.40
N ASN A 349 -90.39 85.93 -131.64
CA ASN A 349 -91.04 85.63 -132.95
C ASN A 349 -92.05 86.65 -133.53
N GLY A 350 -92.26 87.84 -132.94
CA GLY A 350 -93.13 88.90 -133.52
C GLY A 350 -94.64 88.76 -133.26
N GLY A 351 -95.04 88.08 -132.19
CA GLY A 351 -96.44 87.89 -131.78
C GLY A 351 -97.02 89.03 -130.92
N ASN A 352 -98.35 89.05 -130.82
CA ASN A 352 -99.15 90.10 -130.17
C ASN A 352 -98.96 90.10 -128.63
N VAL A 353 -98.26 91.11 -128.12
CA VAL A 353 -97.76 91.20 -126.73
C VAL A 353 -98.85 91.46 -125.71
N ASP A 354 -99.95 92.09 -126.11
CA ASP A 354 -100.96 92.57 -125.17
C ASP A 354 -101.70 91.41 -124.48
N ALA A 355 -101.95 90.31 -125.20
CA ALA A 355 -102.58 89.12 -124.62
C ALA A 355 -101.72 88.43 -123.55
N ALA A 356 -100.40 88.59 -123.60
CA ALA A 356 -99.49 87.99 -122.62
C ALA A 356 -99.39 88.82 -121.32
N ILE A 357 -99.81 90.09 -121.34
CA ILE A 357 -99.74 90.98 -120.17
C ILE A 357 -100.97 90.81 -119.28
N ASP A 358 -102.14 90.59 -119.88
CA ASP A 358 -103.39 90.45 -119.14
C ASP A 358 -103.43 89.18 -118.27
N ASP A 359 -102.89 88.06 -118.76
CA ASP A 359 -102.83 86.80 -117.99
C ASP A 359 -101.88 86.90 -116.78
N LEU A 360 -100.84 87.73 -116.87
CA LEU A 360 -99.91 87.94 -115.76
C LEU A 360 -100.52 88.83 -114.66
N ALA A 361 -101.35 89.80 -115.05
CA ALA A 361 -102.04 90.68 -114.11
C ALA A 361 -103.05 89.90 -113.25
N ALA A 362 -103.72 88.89 -113.82
CA ALA A 362 -104.66 88.05 -113.07
C ALA A 362 -103.97 87.19 -112.00
N ALA A 363 -102.70 86.82 -112.21
CA ALA A 363 -101.93 86.05 -111.24
C ALA A 363 -101.42 86.89 -110.04
N LEU A 364 -101.17 88.20 -110.23
CA LEU A 364 -100.58 89.08 -109.22
C LEU A 364 -101.56 89.58 -108.14
N ALA A 365 -102.88 89.52 -108.38
CA ALA A 365 -103.88 90.04 -107.44
C ALA A 365 -104.14 89.15 -106.21
N ASN A 366 -103.64 87.90 -106.17
CA ASN A 366 -103.88 86.97 -105.05
C ASN A 366 -102.78 86.98 -103.97
N ASP A 367 -101.73 87.81 -104.12
CA ASP A 367 -100.52 87.79 -103.28
C ASP A 367 -100.53 88.79 -102.08
N GLU A 368 -101.63 89.52 -101.81
CA GLU A 368 -101.64 90.67 -100.87
C GLU A 368 -102.16 90.45 -99.42
N ALA A 369 -102.55 89.23 -98.98
CA ALA A 369 -103.48 89.11 -97.84
C ALA A 369 -102.94 88.74 -96.42
N ALA A 370 -101.65 88.60 -96.08
CA ALA A 370 -101.28 88.13 -94.72
C ALA A 370 -99.95 88.66 -94.11
N VAL A 371 -100.03 89.71 -93.27
CA VAL A 371 -98.93 90.41 -92.56
C VAL A 371 -99.26 90.64 -91.06
N THR A 372 -98.26 90.58 -90.15
CA THR A 372 -98.07 91.29 -88.82
C THR A 372 -98.56 90.76 -87.41
N PRO A 373 -97.96 91.18 -86.23
CA PRO A 373 -97.40 90.32 -85.14
C PRO A 373 -97.69 90.76 -83.64
N ALA A 374 -96.98 90.26 -82.59
CA ALA A 374 -96.98 90.84 -81.20
C ALA A 374 -95.75 90.50 -80.29
N ARG A 375 -95.58 91.25 -79.18
CA ARG A 375 -94.34 91.72 -78.47
C ARG A 375 -94.40 91.52 -76.91
N ALA A 376 -93.24 91.65 -76.21
CA ALA A 376 -92.98 92.07 -74.79
C ALA A 376 -92.78 90.97 -73.69
N LYS A 377 -92.09 91.10 -72.52
CA LYS A 377 -91.54 92.22 -71.68
C LYS A 377 -90.56 91.71 -70.55
N ARG A 378 -89.86 92.68 -69.89
CA ARG A 378 -88.88 92.71 -68.74
C ARG A 378 -89.31 92.04 -67.39
N VAL A 379 -88.45 91.86 -66.36
CA VAL A 379 -88.09 92.82 -65.24
C VAL A 379 -86.94 92.28 -64.33
N ALA A 380 -86.28 93.20 -63.57
CA ALA A 380 -85.05 93.08 -62.76
C ALA A 380 -85.24 93.28 -61.22
N ARG A 381 -84.09 93.27 -60.50
CA ARG A 381 -83.71 93.59 -59.07
C ARG A 381 -83.73 92.42 -58.07
N ALA A 382 -82.75 92.27 -57.15
CA ALA A 382 -81.84 93.24 -56.52
C ALA A 382 -80.35 92.90 -56.63
#